data_AF-A0AAW1HVJ8-F1
#
_entry.id   AF-A0AAW1HVJ8-F1
#
_cell.length_a   1.000
_cell.length_b   1.000
_cell.length_c   1.000
_cell.angle_alpha   90.00
_cell.angle_beta   90.00
_cell.angle_gamma   90.00
#
_symmetry.space_group_name_H-M   'P 1'
#
loop_
_entity.id
_entity.type
_entity.pdbx_description
1 polymer ?
#
loop_
_entity_poly.entity_id
_entity_poly.type
_entity_poly.pdbx_seq_one_letter_code
_entity_poly.pdbx_strand_id
1 'polypeptide(L)'
;MDVQTVIDTALTASATTIGAAEAANVFRDTLRSSLKVRVNLKPNMQNQLRKMCDFPVVFTGGKTIANDHSMLVALRGLCRDIYEQEFHIKGTTERTLVVGSGMREIRNYNATNNIHYYIHGKENKDYDRIIRPALRDIIASLKQKVKKTDRRVYCYPKDNEKAVQARPCVKRYWRMEEIFKDYVELNRLPSTIHTQIVQCNTLLFEDSIYNFNKDQLCEIFEKSGAAIAYGYAMLPMELLFPDLPENDIYTFTTIAKKSCMTF
;
A
#
# COMPACT_ATOMS: atom_id res chain seq x y z
N MET A 1 -9.68 47.56 -47.03
CA MET A 1 -9.53 46.64 -45.88
C MET A 1 -9.92 47.46 -44.67
N ASP A 2 -11.06 47.15 -44.08
CA ASP A 2 -11.71 47.97 -43.05
C ASP A 2 -10.92 47.89 -41.74
N VAL A 3 -10.57 49.04 -41.16
CA VAL A 3 -9.77 49.13 -39.92
C VAL A 3 -10.46 48.38 -38.79
N GLN A 4 -11.80 48.37 -38.79
CA GLN A 4 -12.59 47.65 -37.81
C GLN A 4 -12.37 46.14 -37.89
N THR A 5 -12.35 45.57 -39.11
CA THR A 5 -12.05 44.15 -39.30
C THR A 5 -10.62 43.76 -38.90
N VAL A 6 -9.64 44.67 -39.01
CA VAL A 6 -8.26 44.41 -38.56
C VAL A 6 -8.18 44.43 -37.03
N ILE A 7 -8.88 45.36 -36.38
CA ILE A 7 -8.98 45.44 -34.92
C ILE A 7 -9.70 44.21 -34.36
N ASP A 8 -10.82 43.79 -34.96
CA ASP A 8 -11.58 42.62 -34.54
C ASP A 8 -10.76 41.33 -34.74
N THR A 9 -10.02 41.21 -35.85
CA THR A 9 -9.13 40.06 -36.08
C THR A 9 -7.97 40.03 -35.08
N ALA A 10 -7.39 41.18 -34.76
CA ALA A 10 -6.31 41.29 -33.77
C ALA A 10 -6.79 41.02 -32.33
N LEU A 11 -8.00 41.46 -31.97
CA LEU A 11 -8.65 41.14 -30.70
C LEU A 11 -8.98 39.65 -30.60
N THR A 12 -9.47 39.03 -31.68
CA THR A 12 -9.78 37.59 -31.71
C THR A 12 -8.50 36.76 -31.63
N ALA A 13 -7.44 37.14 -32.35
CA ALA A 13 -6.14 36.48 -32.26
C ALA A 13 -5.53 36.63 -30.86
N SER A 14 -5.60 37.81 -30.26
CA SER A 14 -5.09 38.05 -28.90
C SER A 14 -5.91 37.31 -27.85
N ALA A 15 -7.24 37.31 -27.96
CA ALA A 15 -8.15 36.55 -27.10
C ALA A 15 -7.95 35.04 -27.24
N THR A 16 -7.67 34.54 -28.44
CA THR A 16 -7.33 33.12 -28.66
C THR A 16 -5.99 32.77 -28.02
N THR A 17 -5.01 33.67 -28.09
CA THR A 17 -3.67 33.45 -27.51
C THR A 17 -3.73 33.48 -25.97
N ILE A 18 -4.44 34.46 -25.39
CA ILE A 18 -4.66 34.57 -23.94
C ILE A 18 -5.52 33.41 -23.45
N GLY A 19 -6.60 33.08 -24.16
CA GLY A 19 -7.49 31.96 -23.84
C GLY A 19 -6.79 30.61 -23.93
N ALA A 20 -5.90 30.41 -24.91
CA ALA A 20 -5.09 29.20 -25.01
C ALA A 20 -4.06 29.10 -23.88
N ALA A 21 -3.41 30.22 -23.52
CA ALA A 21 -2.48 30.26 -22.40
C ALA A 21 -3.17 29.95 -21.06
N GLU A 22 -4.34 30.53 -20.83
CA GLU A 22 -5.13 30.31 -19.62
C GLU A 22 -5.74 28.92 -19.58
N ALA A 23 -6.30 28.42 -20.69
CA ALA A 23 -6.75 27.04 -20.80
C ALA A 23 -5.60 26.04 -20.55
N ALA A 24 -4.39 26.34 -21.04
CA ALA A 24 -3.22 25.52 -20.77
C ALA A 24 -2.77 25.60 -19.30
N ASN A 25 -2.95 26.73 -18.62
CA ASN A 25 -2.71 26.87 -17.19
C ASN A 25 -3.74 26.06 -16.38
N VAL A 26 -5.03 26.27 -16.64
CA VAL A 26 -6.14 25.52 -16.01
C VAL A 26 -5.99 24.02 -16.25
N PHE A 27 -5.62 23.59 -17.46
CA PHE A 27 -5.36 22.19 -17.76
C PHE A 27 -4.14 21.66 -17.01
N ARG A 28 -3.04 22.42 -16.93
CA ARG A 28 -1.85 22.05 -16.14
C ARG A 28 -2.17 21.95 -14.65
N ASP A 29 -2.96 22.87 -14.11
CA ASP A 29 -3.35 22.88 -12.70
C ASP A 29 -4.32 21.73 -12.41
N THR A 30 -5.26 21.45 -13.32
CA THR A 30 -6.12 20.26 -13.26
C THR A 30 -5.28 18.99 -13.30
N LEU A 31 -4.27 18.88 -14.18
CA LEU A 31 -3.38 17.73 -14.23
C LEU A 31 -2.51 17.57 -12.98
N ARG A 32 -2.14 18.69 -12.34
CA ARG A 32 -1.38 18.69 -11.08
C ARG A 32 -2.23 18.22 -9.91
N SER A 33 -3.50 18.63 -9.85
CA SER A 33 -4.45 18.21 -8.80
C SER A 33 -5.07 16.84 -9.07
N SER A 34 -5.03 16.36 -10.32
CA SER A 34 -5.59 15.06 -10.70
C SER A 34 -4.86 13.89 -10.03
N LEU A 35 -5.65 12.91 -9.60
CA LEU A 35 -5.12 11.66 -9.07
C LEU A 35 -4.65 10.74 -10.21
N LYS A 36 -3.51 10.09 -10.02
CA LYS A 36 -2.83 9.32 -11.06
C LYS A 36 -3.09 7.84 -10.91
N VAL A 37 -3.77 7.25 -11.89
CA VAL A 37 -3.99 5.80 -11.99
C VAL A 37 -2.78 5.15 -12.64
N ARG A 38 -1.98 4.46 -11.82
CA ARG A 38 -0.71 3.84 -12.24
C ARG A 38 -0.88 2.41 -12.79
N VAL A 39 -2.09 1.88 -12.80
CA VAL A 39 -2.42 0.54 -13.30
C VAL A 39 -2.81 0.61 -14.78
N ASN A 40 -2.33 -0.35 -15.56
CA ASN A 40 -2.77 -0.54 -16.94
C ASN A 40 -4.21 -1.08 -16.95
N LEU A 41 -5.16 -0.24 -17.35
CA LEU A 41 -6.57 -0.58 -17.47
C LEU A 41 -7.01 -0.53 -18.93
N LYS A 42 -7.88 -1.47 -19.33
CA LYS A 42 -8.52 -1.46 -20.64
C LYS A 42 -9.41 -0.21 -20.79
N PRO A 43 -9.67 0.30 -22.01
CA PRO A 43 -10.48 1.50 -22.21
C PRO A 43 -11.85 1.47 -21.52
N ASN A 44 -12.57 0.34 -21.57
CA ASN A 44 -13.85 0.17 -20.89
C ASN A 44 -13.73 0.34 -19.36
N MET A 45 -12.67 -0.20 -18.77
CA MET A 45 -12.37 -0.07 -17.35
C MET A 45 -12.00 1.37 -17.00
N GLN A 46 -11.23 2.07 -17.84
CA GLN A 46 -10.93 3.48 -17.62
C GLN A 46 -12.20 4.32 -17.60
N ASN A 47 -13.14 4.05 -18.50
CA ASN A 47 -14.44 4.74 -18.55
C ASN A 47 -15.29 4.43 -17.31
N GLN A 48 -15.33 3.18 -16.85
CA GLN A 48 -16.01 2.81 -15.60
C GLN A 48 -15.39 3.54 -14.41
N LEU A 49 -14.07 3.54 -14.27
CA LEU A 49 -13.38 4.22 -13.17
C LEU A 49 -13.66 5.72 -13.14
N ARG A 50 -13.68 6.38 -14.31
CA ARG A 50 -14.05 7.80 -14.43
C ARG A 50 -15.49 8.08 -13.99
N LYS A 51 -16.42 7.15 -14.21
CA LYS A 51 -17.82 7.29 -13.76
C LYS A 51 -17.97 7.08 -12.26
N MET A 52 -17.10 6.28 -11.65
CA MET A 52 -17.12 6.02 -10.21
C MET A 52 -16.44 7.10 -9.38
N CYS A 53 -15.52 7.85 -9.97
CA CYS A 53 -14.78 8.90 -9.28
C CYS A 53 -15.45 10.25 -9.57
N ASP A 54 -15.84 10.98 -8.53
CA ASP A 54 -16.37 12.34 -8.65
C ASP A 54 -15.28 13.40 -8.92
N PHE A 55 -14.06 12.96 -9.26
CA PHE A 55 -12.89 13.81 -9.47
C PHE A 55 -12.09 13.39 -10.72
N PRO A 56 -11.33 14.32 -11.32
CA PRO A 56 -10.48 14.01 -12.46
C PRO A 56 -9.39 12.98 -12.14
N VAL A 57 -9.30 11.93 -12.95
CA VAL A 57 -8.26 10.90 -12.88
C VAL A 57 -7.45 10.83 -14.17
N VAL A 58 -6.13 10.68 -14.03
CA VAL A 58 -5.18 10.59 -15.14
C VAL A 58 -4.55 9.21 -15.17
N PHE A 59 -4.62 8.53 -16.31
CA PHE A 59 -4.08 7.18 -16.47
C PHE A 59 -2.64 7.27 -17.00
N THR A 60 -1.68 6.82 -16.19
CA THR A 60 -0.25 6.89 -16.54
C THR A 60 0.36 5.53 -16.92
N GLY A 61 -0.40 4.43 -16.78
CA GLY A 61 -0.09 3.13 -17.37
C GLY A 61 1.22 2.45 -16.95
N GLY A 62 1.57 2.49 -15.66
CA GLY A 62 2.88 2.01 -15.18
C GLY A 62 2.97 0.52 -14.81
N LYS A 63 1.86 -0.11 -14.42
CA LYS A 63 1.86 -1.47 -13.86
C LYS A 63 0.79 -2.35 -14.51
N THR A 64 1.22 -3.43 -15.14
CA THR A 64 0.33 -4.49 -15.60
C THR A 64 0.03 -5.46 -14.46
N ILE A 65 -1.25 -5.72 -14.21
CA ILE A 65 -1.71 -6.70 -13.22
C ILE A 65 -2.10 -7.96 -13.97
N ALA A 66 -1.48 -9.08 -13.61
CA ALA A 66 -1.71 -10.38 -14.26
C ALA A 66 -3.04 -11.04 -13.82
N ASN A 67 -3.64 -10.56 -12.73
CA ASN A 67 -4.86 -11.12 -12.13
C ASN A 67 -6.07 -10.26 -12.51
N ASP A 68 -7.28 -10.82 -12.43
CA ASP A 68 -8.54 -10.21 -12.89
C ASP A 68 -8.99 -8.94 -12.13
N HIS A 69 -8.25 -8.51 -11.10
CA HIS A 69 -8.68 -7.47 -10.17
C HIS A 69 -8.02 -6.11 -10.43
N SER A 70 -7.65 -5.81 -11.67
CA SER A 70 -6.94 -4.57 -12.04
C SER A 70 -7.70 -3.30 -11.64
N MET A 71 -9.05 -3.32 -11.71
CA MET A 71 -9.91 -2.22 -11.27
C MET A 71 -9.74 -1.91 -9.78
N LEU A 72 -9.78 -2.94 -8.94
CA LEU A 72 -9.67 -2.78 -7.49
C LEU A 72 -8.28 -2.35 -7.07
N VAL A 73 -7.25 -2.83 -7.76
CA VAL A 73 -5.88 -2.33 -7.54
C VAL A 73 -5.78 -0.84 -7.86
N ALA A 74 -6.47 -0.38 -8.91
CA ALA A 74 -6.55 1.03 -9.25
C ALA A 74 -7.31 1.84 -8.19
N LEU A 75 -8.51 1.39 -7.78
CA LEU A 75 -9.31 2.04 -6.73
C LEU A 75 -8.56 2.13 -5.40
N ARG A 76 -7.94 1.03 -4.93
CA ARG A 76 -7.07 1.05 -3.74
C ARG A 76 -5.93 2.04 -3.88
N GLY A 77 -5.35 2.15 -5.08
CA GLY A 77 -4.30 3.12 -5.39
C GLY A 77 -4.79 4.56 -5.22
N LEU A 78 -5.99 4.86 -5.75
CA LEU A 78 -6.62 6.18 -5.59
C LEU A 78 -6.95 6.49 -4.14
N CYS A 79 -7.57 5.57 -3.40
CA CYS A 79 -7.85 5.75 -1.97
C CYS A 79 -6.58 6.07 -1.17
N ARG A 80 -5.46 5.42 -1.50
CA ARG A 80 -4.17 5.70 -0.86
C ARG A 80 -3.62 7.07 -1.22
N ASP A 81 -3.69 7.46 -2.49
CA ASP A 81 -3.21 8.77 -2.92
C ASP A 81 -4.06 9.88 -2.28
N ILE A 82 -5.38 9.71 -2.13
CA ILE A 82 -6.26 10.61 -1.37
C ILE A 82 -5.87 10.61 0.12
N TYR A 83 -5.70 9.43 0.70
CA TYR A 83 -5.36 9.29 2.11
C TYR A 83 -4.03 9.97 2.47
N GLU A 84 -3.02 9.85 1.61
CA GLU A 84 -1.73 10.53 1.78
C GLU A 84 -1.83 12.05 1.59
N GLN A 85 -2.81 12.54 0.81
CA GLN A 85 -3.10 13.98 0.69
C GLN A 85 -3.76 14.54 1.95
N GLU A 86 -4.69 13.79 2.56
CA GLU A 86 -5.38 14.18 3.79
C GLU A 86 -4.49 14.04 5.03
N PHE A 87 -3.74 12.95 5.11
CA PHE A 87 -2.81 12.68 6.21
C PHE A 87 -1.41 12.42 5.65
N HIS A 88 -0.55 13.43 5.75
CA HIS A 88 0.83 13.37 5.28
C HIS A 88 1.73 12.50 6.19
N ILE A 89 1.51 11.18 6.16
CA ILE A 89 2.16 10.18 7.02
C ILE A 89 3.68 10.38 7.04
N LYS A 90 4.30 10.52 5.87
CA LYS A 90 5.77 10.61 5.76
C LYS A 90 6.37 11.83 6.45
N GLY A 91 5.58 12.91 6.59
CA GLY A 91 6.00 14.15 7.24
C GLY A 91 5.56 14.29 8.69
N THR A 92 4.88 13.28 9.26
CA THR A 92 4.31 13.42 10.60
C THR A 92 5.36 13.51 11.69
N THR A 93 5.16 14.44 12.62
CA THR A 93 5.92 14.55 13.88
C THR A 93 5.26 13.75 15.00
N GLU A 94 4.02 13.31 14.82
CA GLU A 94 3.27 12.58 15.82
C GLU A 94 3.70 11.12 15.90
N ARG A 95 3.71 10.58 17.11
CA ARG A 95 3.92 9.16 17.31
C ARG A 95 2.72 8.41 16.77
N THR A 96 2.93 7.71 15.65
CA THR A 96 1.86 7.13 14.85
C THR A 96 2.01 5.62 14.81
N LEU A 97 0.94 4.87 15.08
CA LEU A 97 0.93 3.41 15.01
C LEU A 97 0.11 2.92 13.81
N VAL A 98 0.80 2.32 12.83
CA VAL A 98 0.16 1.64 11.71
C VAL A 98 -0.30 0.26 12.16
N VAL A 99 -1.61 0.00 12.11
CA VAL A 99 -2.23 -1.24 12.57
C VAL A 99 -2.44 -2.20 11.41
N GLY A 100 -1.96 -3.44 11.57
CA GLY A 100 -2.03 -4.46 10.52
C GLY A 100 -1.05 -4.18 9.37
N SER A 101 0.13 -3.63 9.69
CA SER A 101 1.11 -3.26 8.67
C SER A 101 1.65 -4.48 7.91
N GLY A 102 1.71 -4.38 6.59
CA GLY A 102 2.52 -5.28 5.76
C GLY A 102 3.91 -4.68 5.47
N MET A 103 4.74 -5.45 4.75
CA MET A 103 6.04 -4.97 4.30
C MET A 103 5.95 -3.77 3.34
N ARG A 104 4.80 -3.53 2.71
CA ARG A 104 4.59 -2.36 1.84
C ARG A 104 4.62 -1.08 2.68
N GLU A 105 3.80 -1.03 3.73
CA GLU A 105 3.67 0.10 4.64
C GLU A 105 5.02 0.36 5.32
N ILE A 106 5.66 -0.70 5.82
CA ILE A 106 7.01 -0.60 6.40
C ILE A 106 7.98 0.04 5.41
N ARG A 107 8.08 -0.46 4.16
CA ARG A 107 9.02 0.11 3.16
C ARG A 107 8.70 1.55 2.80
N ASN A 108 7.42 1.92 2.78
CA ASN A 108 6.98 3.25 2.38
C ASN A 108 7.25 4.32 3.46
N TYR A 109 7.20 3.91 4.73
CA TYR A 109 7.16 4.82 5.88
C TYR A 109 8.40 4.71 6.79
N ASN A 110 9.30 3.74 6.58
CA ASN A 110 10.49 3.51 7.40
C ASN A 110 11.47 4.69 7.45
N ALA A 111 11.38 5.66 6.54
CA ALA A 111 12.20 6.87 6.61
C ALA A 111 11.82 7.79 7.80
N THR A 112 10.60 7.63 8.35
CA THR A 112 10.07 8.50 9.40
C THR A 112 10.11 7.79 10.75
N ASN A 113 10.95 8.30 11.67
CA ASN A 113 11.23 7.65 12.95
C ASN A 113 10.02 7.59 13.91
N ASN A 114 9.02 8.46 13.73
CA ASN A 114 7.84 8.51 14.60
C ASN A 114 6.76 7.48 14.21
N ILE A 115 7.01 6.70 13.16
CA ILE A 115 6.08 5.68 12.68
C ILE A 115 6.44 4.33 13.30
N HIS A 116 5.48 3.81 14.02
CA HIS A 116 5.49 2.48 14.63
C HIS A 116 4.58 1.55 13.84
N TYR A 117 4.92 0.27 13.82
CA TYR A 117 4.17 -0.73 13.07
C TYR A 117 3.72 -1.83 14.01
N TYR A 118 2.41 -2.07 14.07
CA TYR A 118 1.84 -3.19 14.79
C TYR A 118 1.50 -4.32 13.82
N ILE A 119 2.20 -5.44 13.97
CA ILE A 119 2.00 -6.64 13.16
C ILE A 119 1.15 -7.61 13.96
N HIS A 120 -0.10 -7.81 13.53
CA HIS A 120 -1.04 -8.68 14.22
C HIS A 120 -0.63 -10.15 14.13
N GLY A 121 -0.11 -10.59 12.98
CA GLY A 121 0.48 -11.91 12.78
C GLY A 121 -0.53 -13.07 12.84
N LYS A 122 -1.83 -12.78 12.79
CA LYS A 122 -2.90 -13.81 12.84
C LYS A 122 -3.46 -14.15 11.46
N GLU A 123 -3.10 -13.42 10.41
CA GLU A 123 -3.52 -13.79 9.06
C GLU A 123 -2.53 -14.76 8.42
N ASN A 124 -3.06 -15.79 7.74
CA ASN A 124 -2.25 -16.68 6.90
C ASN A 124 -1.42 -15.90 5.85
N LYS A 125 -1.90 -14.73 5.42
CA LYS A 125 -1.22 -13.86 4.45
C LYS A 125 -0.05 -13.09 5.06
N ASP A 126 -0.02 -12.85 6.37
CA ASP A 126 1.08 -12.15 7.05
C ASP A 126 2.38 -12.94 6.95
N TYR A 127 2.27 -14.28 6.96
CA TYR A 127 3.42 -15.16 6.78
C TYR A 127 4.11 -14.90 5.44
N ASP A 128 3.35 -14.77 4.35
CA ASP A 128 3.90 -14.52 3.02
C ASP A 128 4.32 -13.07 2.79
N ARG A 129 3.60 -12.12 3.41
CA ARG A 129 3.87 -10.69 3.26
C ARG A 129 5.05 -10.22 4.08
N ILE A 130 5.32 -10.84 5.22
CA ILE A 130 6.28 -10.34 6.22
C ILE A 130 7.32 -11.38 6.58
N ILE A 131 6.90 -12.57 7.01
CA ILE A 131 7.80 -13.59 7.57
C ILE A 131 8.70 -14.21 6.49
N ARG A 132 8.13 -14.62 5.37
CA ARG A 132 8.88 -15.23 4.27
C ARG A 132 9.96 -14.28 3.70
N PRO A 133 9.67 -12.99 3.42
CA PRO A 133 10.70 -12.00 3.06
C PRO A 133 11.76 -11.83 4.15
N ALA A 134 11.36 -11.71 5.42
CA ALA A 134 12.28 -11.58 6.54
C ALA A 134 13.27 -12.74 6.63
N LEU A 135 12.76 -13.98 6.59
CA LEU A 135 13.59 -15.18 6.62
C LEU A 135 14.56 -15.26 5.45
N ARG A 136 14.14 -14.86 4.23
CA ARG A 136 15.03 -14.83 3.05
C ARG A 136 16.20 -13.88 3.27
N ASP A 137 15.95 -12.69 3.78
CA ASP A 137 16.98 -11.68 4.01
C ASP A 137 17.91 -12.04 5.17
N ILE A 138 17.37 -12.65 6.23
CA ILE A 138 18.17 -13.21 7.33
C ILE A 138 19.12 -14.27 6.80
N ILE A 139 18.60 -15.24 6.02
CA ILE A 139 19.43 -16.30 5.43
C ILE A 139 20.48 -15.71 4.48
N ALA A 140 20.12 -14.73 3.66
CA ALA A 140 21.07 -14.07 2.75
C ALA A 140 22.21 -13.39 3.53
N SER A 141 21.89 -12.70 4.63
CA SER A 141 22.86 -12.01 5.47
C SER A 141 23.75 -12.98 6.26
N LEU A 142 23.17 -14.07 6.78
CA LEU A 142 23.93 -15.16 7.42
C LEU A 142 24.91 -15.81 6.42
N LYS A 143 24.48 -16.05 5.17
CA LYS A 143 25.37 -16.56 4.11
C LYS A 143 26.52 -15.59 3.77
N GLN A 144 26.31 -14.28 3.86
CA GLN A 144 27.36 -13.29 3.60
C GLN A 144 28.39 -13.19 4.73
N LYS A 145 27.95 -13.29 5.99
CA LYS A 145 28.83 -13.17 7.17
C LYS A 145 29.68 -14.42 7.42
N VAL A 146 29.30 -15.54 6.82
CA VAL A 146 29.95 -16.82 7.07
C VAL A 146 31.00 -17.07 5.97
N LYS A 147 32.25 -17.32 6.39
CA LYS A 147 33.31 -17.70 5.45
C LYS A 147 32.88 -18.96 4.71
N LYS A 148 33.18 -19.06 3.40
CA LYS A 148 32.90 -20.26 2.58
C LYS A 148 33.46 -21.56 3.18
N THR A 149 34.38 -21.44 4.15
CA THR A 149 35.02 -22.51 4.95
C THR A 149 34.22 -22.99 6.17
N ASP A 150 33.14 -22.33 6.58
CA ASP A 150 32.35 -22.76 7.74
C ASP A 150 31.45 -23.94 7.38
N ARG A 151 31.82 -25.12 7.89
CA ARG A 151 31.13 -26.41 7.70
C ARG A 151 29.72 -26.46 8.29
N ARG A 152 29.32 -25.46 9.07
CA ARG A 152 27.92 -25.32 9.56
C ARG A 152 26.99 -24.84 8.46
N VAL A 153 27.49 -24.01 7.53
CA VAL A 153 26.70 -23.35 6.46
C VAL A 153 26.98 -23.92 5.07
N TYR A 154 28.13 -24.56 4.86
CA TYR A 154 28.52 -25.12 3.56
C TYR A 154 28.82 -26.62 3.66
N CYS A 155 28.26 -27.40 2.73
CA CYS A 155 28.59 -28.81 2.51
C CYS A 155 29.76 -28.87 1.54
N TYR A 156 30.76 -29.68 1.91
CA TYR A 156 31.79 -30.12 0.99
C TYR A 156 31.43 -31.53 0.56
N PRO A 157 31.15 -31.78 -0.73
CA PRO A 157 30.97 -33.15 -1.21
C PRO A 157 32.24 -33.95 -0.92
N LYS A 158 32.08 -35.21 -0.51
CA LYS A 158 33.20 -36.16 -0.48
C LYS A 158 33.53 -36.51 -1.94
N ASP A 159 34.78 -36.29 -2.30
CA ASP A 159 35.41 -36.65 -3.57
C ASP A 159 34.92 -35.90 -4.83
N ASN A 160 35.86 -35.18 -5.47
CA ASN A 160 35.86 -34.68 -6.85
C ASN A 160 34.75 -33.77 -7.41
N GLU A 161 33.78 -33.31 -6.62
CA GLU A 161 32.82 -32.30 -7.09
C GLU A 161 33.29 -30.85 -6.81
N LYS A 162 33.53 -30.07 -7.89
CA LYS A 162 34.11 -28.71 -7.86
C LYS A 162 33.19 -27.60 -7.31
N ALA A 163 31.98 -27.91 -6.84
CA ALA A 163 31.03 -26.89 -6.39
C ALA A 163 30.71 -27.04 -4.90
N VAL A 164 31.13 -26.05 -4.09
CA VAL A 164 30.71 -25.92 -2.68
C VAL A 164 29.20 -25.70 -2.66
N GLN A 165 28.42 -26.71 -2.24
CA GLN A 165 26.98 -26.58 -2.09
C GLN A 165 26.66 -26.02 -0.69
N ALA A 166 25.88 -24.94 -0.62
CA ALA A 166 25.44 -24.41 0.67
C ALA A 166 24.57 -25.45 1.40
N ARG A 167 24.92 -25.80 2.65
CA ARG A 167 23.98 -26.49 3.53
C ARG A 167 22.77 -25.58 3.74
N PRO A 168 21.55 -26.11 3.81
CA PRO A 168 20.42 -25.36 4.34
C PRO A 168 20.69 -25.11 5.83
N CYS A 169 21.39 -24.01 6.13
CA CYS A 169 21.55 -23.54 7.49
C CYS A 169 20.22 -22.94 7.91
N VAL A 170 19.34 -23.78 8.46
CA VAL A 170 18.02 -23.37 8.92
C VAL A 170 18.17 -22.91 10.36
N LYS A 171 18.32 -21.60 10.58
CA LYS A 171 17.96 -21.05 11.89
C LYS A 171 16.47 -21.29 12.07
N ARG A 172 16.11 -22.17 12.99
CA ARG A 172 14.72 -22.49 13.31
C ARG A 172 14.21 -21.43 14.27
N TYR A 173 13.05 -20.89 13.96
CA TYR A 173 12.34 -19.95 14.80
C TYR A 173 11.09 -20.64 15.32
N TRP A 174 10.86 -20.55 16.63
CA TRP A 174 9.65 -21.08 17.26
C TRP A 174 8.59 -20.02 17.43
N ARG A 175 9.01 -18.74 17.45
CA ARG A 175 8.17 -17.58 17.71
C ARG A 175 8.44 -16.48 16.69
N MET A 176 7.41 -15.74 16.34
CA MET A 176 7.49 -14.68 15.34
C MET A 176 8.36 -13.51 15.81
N GLU A 177 8.32 -13.24 17.12
CA GLU A 177 9.10 -12.22 17.81
C GLU A 177 10.61 -12.43 17.60
N GLU A 178 11.07 -13.68 17.60
CA GLU A 178 12.48 -14.02 17.37
C GLU A 178 12.91 -13.68 15.93
N ILE A 179 12.01 -13.88 14.95
CA ILE A 179 12.26 -13.53 13.55
C ILE A 179 12.41 -12.02 13.42
N PHE A 180 11.51 -11.24 14.03
CA PHE A 180 11.57 -9.78 13.98
C PHE A 180 12.80 -9.24 14.69
N LYS A 181 13.14 -9.77 15.86
CA LYS A 181 14.35 -9.37 16.59
C LYS A 181 15.60 -9.55 15.73
N ASP A 182 15.78 -10.74 15.15
CA ASP A 182 16.89 -11.03 14.24
C ASP A 182 16.89 -10.10 13.01
N TYR A 183 15.72 -9.83 12.45
CA TYR A 183 15.61 -9.02 11.23
C TYR A 183 15.88 -7.52 11.49
N VAL A 184 15.50 -7.02 12.67
CA VAL A 184 15.86 -5.69 13.18
C VAL A 184 17.36 -5.61 13.48
N GLU A 185 17.94 -6.59 14.17
CA GLU A 185 19.38 -6.65 14.48
C GLU A 185 20.26 -6.70 13.21
N LEU A 186 19.72 -7.17 12.09
CA LEU A 186 20.37 -7.13 10.78
C LEU A 186 20.23 -5.78 10.05
N ASN A 187 19.65 -4.76 10.69
CA ASN A 187 19.34 -3.44 10.10
C ASN A 187 18.49 -3.53 8.82
N ARG A 188 17.61 -4.54 8.73
CA ARG A 188 16.72 -4.71 7.58
C ARG A 188 15.29 -4.26 7.85
N LEU A 189 14.93 -4.10 9.12
CA LEU A 189 13.67 -3.54 9.56
C LEU A 189 13.87 -2.39 10.56
N PRO A 190 12.93 -1.43 10.61
CA PRO A 190 12.90 -0.44 11.68
C PRO A 190 12.80 -1.11 13.05
N SER A 191 13.49 -0.55 14.03
CA SER A 191 13.33 -0.90 15.44
C SER A 191 11.95 -0.55 16.01
N THR A 192 11.13 0.18 15.24
CA THR A 192 9.77 0.60 15.61
C THR A 192 8.69 -0.42 15.22
N ILE A 193 9.06 -1.68 14.98
CA ILE A 193 8.09 -2.77 14.75
C ILE A 193 7.76 -3.47 16.06
N HIS A 194 6.47 -3.67 16.29
CA HIS A 194 5.91 -4.23 17.52
C HIS A 194 4.97 -5.39 17.22
N THR A 195 5.04 -6.44 18.03
CA THR A 195 4.05 -7.53 18.09
C THR A 195 2.95 -7.26 19.12
N GLN A 196 3.05 -6.14 19.82
CA GLN A 196 2.08 -5.66 20.80
C GLN A 196 1.70 -4.21 20.48
N ILE A 197 0.53 -3.81 20.96
CA ILE A 197 0.08 -2.43 20.84
C ILE A 197 0.94 -1.56 21.73
N VAL A 198 1.40 -0.43 21.19
CA VAL A 198 2.23 0.54 21.89
C VAL A 198 1.51 1.87 22.01
N GLN A 199 1.92 2.67 22.99
CA GLN A 199 1.39 4.01 23.18
C GLN A 199 1.71 4.91 21.98
N CYS A 200 0.71 5.60 21.46
CA CYS A 200 0.82 6.50 20.32
C CYS A 200 -0.25 7.60 20.38
N ASN A 201 -0.04 8.67 19.62
CA ASN A 201 -1.03 9.76 19.50
C ASN A 201 -2.10 9.42 18.45
N THR A 202 -1.67 8.73 17.39
CA THR A 202 -2.47 8.52 16.17
C THR A 202 -2.40 7.08 15.70
N LEU A 203 -3.54 6.50 15.37
CA LEU A 203 -3.66 5.16 14.76
C LEU A 203 -3.89 5.28 13.25
N LEU A 204 -3.32 4.35 12.48
CA LEU A 204 -3.58 4.23 11.05
C LEU A 204 -4.07 2.83 10.69
N PHE A 205 -5.19 2.76 9.97
CA PHE A 205 -5.75 1.53 9.43
C PHE A 205 -5.80 1.58 7.90
N GLU A 206 -4.80 1.00 7.24
CA GLU A 206 -4.73 0.97 5.77
C GLU A 206 -5.26 -0.35 5.20
N ASP A 207 -6.54 -0.36 4.79
CA ASP A 207 -7.20 -1.55 4.22
C ASP A 207 -7.09 -2.78 5.14
N SER A 208 -7.12 -2.55 6.46
CA SER A 208 -6.95 -3.59 7.49
C SER A 208 -8.06 -3.59 8.54
N ILE A 209 -8.90 -2.55 8.59
CA ILE A 209 -9.88 -2.35 9.66
C ILE A 209 -10.95 -3.45 9.73
N TYR A 210 -11.29 -4.06 8.59
CA TYR A 210 -12.30 -5.13 8.50
C TYR A 210 -11.86 -6.45 9.15
N ASN A 211 -10.60 -6.55 9.58
CA ASN A 211 -10.11 -7.70 10.33
C ASN A 211 -10.40 -7.63 11.83
N PHE A 212 -10.93 -6.50 12.29
CA PHE A 212 -11.20 -6.24 13.70
C PHE A 212 -12.70 -6.09 13.91
N ASN A 213 -13.21 -6.72 14.96
CA ASN A 213 -14.55 -6.43 15.43
C ASN A 213 -14.54 -5.15 16.30
N LYS A 214 -15.73 -4.70 16.69
CA LYS A 214 -15.91 -3.49 17.51
C LYS A 214 -15.07 -3.53 18.79
N ASP A 215 -15.12 -4.64 19.53
CA ASP A 215 -14.44 -4.75 20.83
C ASP A 215 -12.92 -4.69 20.68
N GLN A 216 -12.39 -5.32 19.63
CA GLN A 216 -10.97 -5.28 19.28
C GLN A 216 -10.52 -3.87 18.89
N LEU A 217 -11.34 -3.13 18.14
CA LEU A 217 -11.03 -1.73 17.80
C LEU A 217 -11.00 -0.85 19.06
N CYS A 218 -11.97 -1.00 19.96
CA CYS A 218 -11.97 -0.31 21.25
C CYS A 218 -10.74 -0.65 22.08
N GLU A 219 -10.38 -1.94 22.18
CA GLU A 219 -9.18 -2.40 22.88
C GLU A 219 -7.90 -1.78 22.29
N ILE A 220 -7.82 -1.65 20.96
CA ILE A 220 -6.68 -1.01 20.31
C ILE A 220 -6.56 0.46 20.69
N PHE A 221 -7.67 1.22 20.65
CA PHE A 221 -7.70 2.61 21.07
C PHE A 221 -7.30 2.78 22.55
N GLU A 222 -7.89 2.00 23.44
CA GLU A 222 -7.61 2.07 24.87
C GLU A 222 -6.15 1.74 25.19
N LYS A 223 -5.62 0.66 24.62
CA LYS A 223 -4.23 0.23 24.86
C LYS A 223 -3.19 1.15 24.24
N SER A 224 -3.53 1.80 23.14
CA SER A 224 -2.63 2.74 22.47
C SER A 224 -2.67 4.14 23.07
N GLY A 225 -3.75 4.53 23.77
CA GLY A 225 -3.93 5.89 24.25
C GLY A 225 -4.08 6.92 23.12
N ALA A 226 -4.38 6.47 21.89
CA ALA A 226 -4.50 7.35 20.74
C ALA A 226 -5.72 8.27 20.86
N ALA A 227 -5.53 9.52 20.46
CA ALA A 227 -6.61 10.52 20.42
C ALA A 227 -7.43 10.42 19.13
N ILE A 228 -6.80 9.96 18.04
CA ILE A 228 -7.41 9.91 16.71
C ILE A 228 -6.97 8.65 15.97
N ALA A 229 -7.85 8.15 15.09
CA ALA A 229 -7.48 7.19 14.07
C ALA A 229 -7.87 7.68 12.70
N TYR A 230 -7.00 7.42 11.74
CA TYR A 230 -7.29 7.55 10.33
C TYR A 230 -7.33 6.16 9.70
N GLY A 231 -8.18 5.97 8.70
CA GLY A 231 -8.17 4.73 7.96
C GLY A 231 -9.04 4.78 6.72
N TYR A 232 -8.75 3.86 5.81
CA TYR A 232 -9.59 3.59 4.65
C TYR A 232 -9.79 2.09 4.53
N ALA A 233 -10.95 1.70 4.01
CA ALA A 233 -11.28 0.32 3.74
C ALA A 233 -12.16 0.24 2.49
N MET A 234 -11.94 -0.80 1.69
CA MET A 234 -12.87 -1.13 0.62
C MET A 234 -13.92 -2.09 1.13
N LEU A 235 -15.04 -1.54 1.58
CA LEU A 235 -16.20 -2.30 2.05
C LEU A 235 -17.23 -2.42 0.93
N PRO A 236 -17.78 -3.62 0.66
CA PRO A 236 -18.90 -3.76 -0.25
C PRO A 236 -20.12 -3.01 0.30
N MET A 237 -20.80 -2.27 -0.55
CA MET A 237 -21.90 -1.39 -0.14
C MET A 237 -23.13 -2.21 0.29
N GLU A 238 -23.25 -3.43 -0.21
CA GLU A 238 -24.28 -4.42 0.13
C GLU A 238 -24.22 -4.84 1.61
N LEU A 239 -23.08 -4.63 2.29
CA LEU A 239 -23.01 -4.79 3.76
C LEU A 239 -23.79 -3.71 4.50
N LEU A 240 -23.86 -2.51 3.94
CA LEU A 240 -24.55 -1.36 4.53
C LEU A 240 -25.98 -1.24 4.02
N PHE A 241 -26.19 -1.60 2.76
CA PHE A 241 -27.45 -1.47 2.03
C PHE A 241 -27.75 -2.77 1.29
N PRO A 242 -28.38 -3.76 1.97
CA PRO A 242 -28.63 -5.09 1.41
C PRO A 242 -29.47 -5.09 0.13
N ASP A 243 -30.27 -4.05 -0.09
CA ASP A 243 -31.16 -3.91 -1.24
C ASP A 243 -30.48 -3.30 -2.47
N LEU A 244 -29.18 -2.99 -2.40
CA LEU A 244 -28.44 -2.51 -3.57
C LEU A 244 -28.32 -3.59 -4.65
N PRO A 245 -28.40 -3.21 -5.94
CA PRO A 245 -28.10 -4.14 -7.03
C PRO A 245 -26.65 -4.62 -6.96
N GLU A 246 -26.40 -5.82 -7.51
CA GLU A 246 -25.06 -6.41 -7.57
C GLU A 246 -24.04 -5.48 -8.22
N ASN A 247 -22.82 -5.47 -7.69
CA ASN A 247 -21.74 -4.65 -8.20
C ASN A 247 -21.06 -5.29 -9.43
N ASP A 248 -20.87 -4.52 -10.50
CA ASP A 248 -20.18 -4.99 -11.71
C ASP A 248 -18.67 -5.29 -11.51
N ILE A 249 -18.09 -4.94 -10.36
CA ILE A 249 -16.65 -5.05 -10.07
C ILE A 249 -16.34 -6.21 -9.13
N TYR A 250 -17.31 -6.64 -8.34
CA TYR A 250 -17.14 -7.72 -7.37
C TYR A 250 -18.47 -8.44 -7.14
N THR A 251 -18.40 -9.73 -6.87
CA THR A 251 -19.55 -10.50 -6.41
C THR A 251 -19.53 -10.55 -4.89
N PHE A 252 -20.62 -10.11 -4.27
CA PHE A 252 -20.83 -10.22 -2.84
C PHE A 252 -21.70 -11.43 -2.53
N THR A 253 -21.20 -12.34 -1.69
CA THR A 253 -21.95 -13.53 -1.24
C THR A 253 -21.86 -13.68 0.28
N THR A 254 -22.89 -14.24 0.89
CA THR A 254 -22.86 -14.62 2.30
C THR A 254 -22.78 -16.13 2.40
N ILE A 255 -21.68 -16.63 2.98
CA ILE A 255 -21.46 -18.05 3.23
C ILE A 255 -21.60 -18.29 4.74
N ALA A 256 -22.69 -18.94 5.13
CA ALA A 256 -23.09 -19.10 6.53
C ALA A 256 -23.19 -17.75 7.27
N LYS A 257 -22.31 -17.48 8.23
CA LYS A 257 -22.24 -16.21 8.99
C LYS A 257 -21.11 -15.29 8.52
N LYS A 258 -20.53 -15.54 7.36
CA LYS A 258 -19.39 -14.79 6.82
C LYS A 258 -19.76 -14.15 5.50
N SER A 259 -19.50 -12.86 5.40
CA SER A 259 -19.59 -12.13 4.14
C SER A 259 -18.31 -12.34 3.34
N CYS A 260 -18.45 -12.67 2.07
CA CYS A 260 -17.36 -12.94 1.15
C CYS A 260 -17.51 -12.07 -0.09
N MET A 261 -16.41 -11.41 -0.46
CA MET A 261 -16.30 -10.67 -1.70
C MET A 261 -15.36 -11.44 -2.62
N THR A 262 -15.90 -11.90 -3.74
CA THR A 262 -15.15 -12.53 -4.84
C THR A 262 -15.09 -11.59 -6.03
N PHE A 263 -14.15 -11.83 -6.93
CA PHE A 263 -13.79 -10.92 -8.00
C PHE A 263 -13.43 -11.69 -9.25
#